data_AF-A0A2N1W227-F1
#
_entry.id   AF-A0A2N1W227-F1
#
_cell.length_a   1.000
_cell.length_b   1.000
_cell.length_c   1.000
_cell.angle_alpha   90.00
_cell.angle_beta   90.00
_cell.angle_gamma   90.00
#
_symmetry.space_group_name_H-M   'P 1'
#
loop_
_entity.id
_entity.type
_entity.pdbx_description
1 polymer ?
#
loop_
_entity_poly.entity_id
_entity_poly.type
_entity_poly.pdbx_seq_one_letter_code
_entity_poly.pdbx_strand_id
1 'polypeptide(L)'
;MDKLKVWLKKHEIFIVFTANVLTIIASILAIITFCMALKGNLPLRLMSVKYSVQEEFVVRIFYYQDEFEKISKNIQRLLRKNNVYSVILQKNKQPYDKRWMNTIRYFHEEDADFANDVYKLIGDSNIYKKTNFKYSLRVIDLSKEFKTPAKGNGDRHSIEIWICDENENLTLIEGSEGVRPH
;
A
#
# COMPACT_ATOMS: atom_id res chain seq x y z
N MET A 1 60.84 34.33 9.71
CA MET A 1 59.62 33.91 10.44
C MET A 1 58.35 34.61 9.94
N ASP A 2 58.42 35.83 9.40
CA ASP A 2 57.21 36.60 9.04
C ASP A 2 56.44 36.09 7.82
N LYS A 3 57.11 35.47 6.85
CA LYS A 3 56.45 34.92 5.64
C LYS A 3 55.50 33.75 5.95
N LEU A 4 55.82 32.92 6.95
CA LEU A 4 54.97 31.78 7.37
C LEU A 4 53.71 32.26 8.10
N LYS A 5 53.83 33.29 8.95
CA LYS A 5 52.68 33.90 9.64
C LYS A 5 51.71 34.58 8.67
N VAL A 6 52.23 35.29 7.67
CA VAL A 6 51.40 35.92 6.62
C VAL A 6 50.73 34.86 5.75
N TRP A 7 51.40 33.74 5.48
CA TRP A 7 50.84 32.64 4.71
C TRP A 7 49.70 31.91 5.45
N LEU A 8 49.89 31.59 6.74
CA LEU A 8 48.85 30.97 7.58
C LEU A 8 47.61 31.87 7.71
N LYS A 9 47.80 33.17 7.92
CA LYS A 9 46.68 34.13 8.05
C LYS A 9 45.89 34.27 6.75
N LYS A 10 46.53 34.14 5.58
CA LYS A 10 45.83 34.11 4.28
C LYS A 10 45.02 32.82 4.10
N HIS A 11 45.51 31.68 4.59
CA HIS A 11 44.80 30.41 4.50
C HIS A 11 43.60 30.32 5.45
N GLU A 12 43.68 30.87 6.65
CA GLU A 12 42.52 30.94 7.57
C GLU A 12 41.37 31.74 6.96
N ILE A 13 41.67 32.91 6.36
CA ILE A 13 40.66 33.74 5.68
C ILE A 13 40.04 32.97 4.50
N PHE A 14 40.86 32.23 3.74
CA PHE A 14 40.37 31.41 2.63
C PHE A 14 39.44 30.29 3.11
N ILE A 15 39.79 29.58 4.19
CA ILE A 15 38.96 28.52 4.77
C ILE A 15 37.62 29.08 5.25
N VAL A 16 37.63 30.18 5.99
CA VAL A 16 36.40 30.85 6.48
C VAL A 16 35.53 31.32 5.31
N PHE A 17 36.15 31.87 4.26
CA PHE A 17 35.43 32.28 3.06
C PHE A 17 34.78 31.09 2.34
N THR A 18 35.51 29.98 2.15
CA THR A 18 34.97 28.77 1.52
C THR A 18 33.84 28.14 2.33
N ALA A 19 33.95 28.14 3.67
CA ALA A 19 32.89 27.66 4.55
C ALA A 19 31.62 28.52 4.42
N ASN A 20 31.75 29.85 4.45
CA ASN A 20 30.61 30.75 4.29
C ASN A 20 29.94 30.62 2.92
N VAL A 21 30.72 30.48 1.84
CA VAL A 21 30.18 30.23 0.49
C VAL A 21 29.44 28.90 0.43
N LEU A 22 29.98 27.85 1.03
CA LEU A 22 29.32 26.54 1.08
C LEU A 22 28.00 26.59 1.87
N THR A 23 27.96 27.33 2.99
CA THR A 23 26.73 27.54 3.76
C THR A 23 25.68 28.28 2.94
N ILE A 24 26.05 29.33 2.21
CA ILE A 24 25.13 30.08 1.35
C ILE A 24 24.56 29.17 0.25
N ILE A 25 25.40 28.37 -0.41
CA ILE A 25 24.97 27.42 -1.44
C ILE A 25 23.99 26.39 -0.85
N ALA A 26 24.29 25.83 0.33
CA ALA A 26 23.41 24.89 1.01
C ALA A 26 22.06 25.52 1.37
N SER A 27 22.05 26.77 1.85
CA SER A 27 20.81 27.50 2.15
C SER A 27 19.98 27.76 0.90
N ILE A 28 20.60 28.14 -0.23
CA ILE A 28 19.90 28.35 -1.50
C ILE A 28 19.29 27.03 -2.01
N LEU A 29 20.05 25.92 -1.95
CA LEU A 29 19.54 24.59 -2.32
C LEU A 29 18.35 24.16 -1.44
N ALA A 30 18.41 24.42 -0.13
CA ALA A 30 17.30 24.13 0.78
C ALA A 30 16.05 24.95 0.44
N ILE A 31 16.22 26.25 0.13
CA ILE A 31 15.11 27.13 -0.28
C ILE A 31 14.53 26.68 -1.62
N ILE A 32 15.36 26.36 -2.62
CA ILE A 32 14.89 25.86 -3.92
C ILE A 32 14.13 24.54 -3.73
N THR A 33 14.64 23.63 -2.90
CA THR A 33 13.98 22.34 -2.60
C THR A 33 12.62 22.59 -1.92
N PHE A 34 12.56 23.51 -0.96
CA PHE A 34 11.32 23.91 -0.30
C PHE A 34 10.33 24.58 -1.27
N CYS A 35 10.78 25.47 -2.15
CA CYS A 35 9.95 26.12 -3.16
C CYS A 35 9.43 25.12 -4.22
N MET A 36 10.25 24.15 -4.62
CA MET A 36 9.82 23.07 -5.53
C MET A 36 8.85 22.11 -4.85
N ALA A 37 9.01 21.85 -3.54
CA ALA A 37 8.05 21.10 -2.73
C ALA A 37 6.69 21.82 -2.65
N LEU A 38 6.69 23.13 -2.39
CA LEU A 38 5.46 23.94 -2.36
C LEU A 38 4.73 24.02 -3.71
N LYS A 39 5.48 24.02 -4.82
CA LYS A 39 4.90 24.07 -6.18
C LYS A 39 4.45 22.70 -6.72
N GLY A 40 4.61 21.61 -5.96
CA GLY A 40 4.29 20.25 -6.40
C GLY A 40 5.17 19.72 -7.54
N ASN A 41 6.29 20.40 -7.84
CA ASN A 41 7.21 20.06 -8.94
C ASN A 41 8.43 19.26 -8.49
N LEU A 42 8.64 19.12 -7.18
CA LEU A 42 9.50 18.05 -6.69
C LEU A 42 8.71 16.75 -6.80
N PRO A 43 9.24 15.66 -7.40
CA PRO A 43 8.70 14.32 -7.20
C PRO A 43 8.97 13.91 -5.75
N LEU A 44 8.34 14.61 -4.80
CA LEU A 44 8.02 14.06 -3.52
C LEU A 44 7.09 12.90 -3.84
N ARG A 45 7.69 11.72 -3.98
CA ARG A 45 7.10 10.48 -3.47
C ARG A 45 6.91 10.61 -1.96
N LEU A 46 6.19 11.64 -1.53
CA LEU A 46 5.31 11.56 -0.39
C LEU A 46 4.11 10.82 -0.96
N MET A 47 4.18 9.49 -0.88
CA MET A 47 3.00 8.72 -0.54
C MET A 47 2.39 9.44 0.66
N SER A 48 1.42 10.29 0.38
CA SER A 48 0.43 10.74 1.34
C SER A 48 -0.40 9.52 1.68
N VAL A 49 0.17 8.65 2.49
CA VAL A 49 -0.60 7.75 3.32
C VAL A 49 -0.48 8.36 4.71
N LYS A 50 -1.37 9.30 5.01
CA LYS A 50 -1.59 9.83 6.35
C LYS A 50 -2.15 8.68 7.20
N TYR A 51 -1.30 7.78 7.68
CA TYR A 51 -1.61 6.97 8.86
C TYR A 51 -0.52 7.24 9.88
N SER A 52 -0.67 8.37 10.58
CA SER A 52 0.11 8.62 11.79
C SER A 52 -0.33 7.60 12.84
N VAL A 53 0.59 6.72 13.23
CA VAL A 53 0.50 5.87 14.43
C VAL A 53 -0.54 4.74 14.35
N GLN A 54 -0.07 3.55 13.95
CA GLN A 54 -0.42 2.26 14.56
C GLN A 54 -1.88 1.75 14.51
N GLU A 55 -2.73 2.27 13.64
CA GLU A 55 -3.88 1.51 13.15
C GLU A 55 -3.37 0.50 12.12
N GLU A 56 -3.05 -0.72 12.58
CA GLU A 56 -2.58 -1.80 11.72
C GLU A 56 -3.71 -2.24 10.78
N PHE A 57 -3.79 -1.62 9.61
CA PHE A 57 -4.64 -2.09 8.52
C PHE A 57 -4.27 -3.53 8.17
N VAL A 58 -5.25 -4.44 8.24
CA VAL A 58 -5.03 -5.86 7.94
C VAL A 58 -5.57 -6.18 6.56
N VAL A 59 -4.73 -6.71 5.68
CA VAL A 59 -5.15 -7.26 4.39
C VAL A 59 -5.16 -8.78 4.48
N ARG A 60 -6.33 -9.39 4.32
CA ARG A 60 -6.45 -10.86 4.26
C ARG A 60 -6.63 -11.29 2.80
N ILE A 61 -5.71 -12.12 2.31
CA ILE A 61 -5.76 -12.66 0.96
C ILE A 61 -6.28 -14.10 1.04
N PHE A 62 -7.44 -14.34 0.45
CA PHE A 62 -8.06 -15.65 0.33
C PHE A 62 -7.87 -16.19 -1.09
N TYR A 63 -7.51 -17.47 -1.18
CA TYR A 63 -7.46 -18.20 -2.45
C TYR A 63 -7.93 -19.64 -2.26
N TYR A 64 -8.58 -20.19 -3.29
CA TYR A 64 -9.23 -21.50 -3.21
C TYR A 64 -8.35 -22.62 -3.78
N GLN A 65 -7.94 -22.48 -5.05
CA GLN A 65 -7.19 -23.50 -5.77
C GLN A 65 -5.68 -23.29 -5.65
N ASP A 66 -4.92 -24.38 -5.71
CA ASP A 66 -3.45 -24.34 -5.60
C ASP A 66 -2.80 -23.54 -6.74
N GLU A 67 -3.43 -23.47 -7.91
CA GLU A 67 -2.97 -22.62 -9.01
C GLU A 67 -2.96 -21.12 -8.64
N PHE A 68 -3.81 -20.69 -7.71
CA PHE A 68 -3.83 -19.31 -7.22
C PHE A 68 -2.83 -19.03 -6.11
N GLU A 69 -2.19 -20.05 -5.53
CA GLU A 69 -1.23 -19.83 -4.45
C GLU A 69 -0.09 -18.90 -4.90
N LYS A 70 0.41 -19.11 -6.12
CA LYS A 70 1.52 -18.33 -6.67
C LYS A 70 1.17 -16.86 -6.84
N ILE A 71 -0.01 -16.56 -7.39
CA ILE A 71 -0.45 -15.18 -7.60
C ILE A 71 -0.72 -14.49 -6.26
N SER A 72 -1.37 -15.19 -5.32
CA SER A 72 -1.64 -14.68 -3.98
C SER A 72 -0.37 -14.39 -3.19
N LYS A 73 0.67 -15.24 -3.28
CA LYS A 73 2.01 -14.97 -2.73
C LYS A 73 2.67 -13.76 -3.37
N ASN A 74 2.50 -13.55 -4.67
CA ASN A 74 3.06 -12.37 -5.36
C ASN A 74 2.37 -11.08 -4.89
N ILE A 75 1.06 -11.10 -4.70
CA ILE A 75 0.31 -9.97 -4.15
C ILE A 75 0.74 -9.70 -2.72
N GLN A 76 0.83 -10.73 -1.86
CA GLN A 76 1.34 -10.58 -0.50
C GLN A 76 2.72 -9.89 -0.47
N ARG A 77 3.65 -10.32 -1.34
CA ARG A 77 4.99 -9.71 -1.44
C ARG A 77 4.92 -8.26 -1.92
N LEU A 78 4.05 -7.95 -2.88
CA LEU A 78 3.83 -6.60 -3.38
C LEU A 78 3.34 -5.67 -2.26
N LEU A 79 2.33 -6.10 -1.50
CA LEU A 79 1.74 -5.31 -0.42
C LEU A 79 2.76 -5.05 0.70
N ARG A 80 3.51 -6.08 1.11
CA ARG A 80 4.60 -5.93 2.09
C ARG A 80 5.70 -4.98 1.62
N LYS A 81 6.06 -5.02 0.34
CA LYS A 81 7.05 -4.09 -0.25
C LYS A 81 6.58 -2.64 -0.23
N ASN A 82 5.27 -2.40 -0.23
CA ASN A 82 4.66 -1.07 -0.16
C ASN A 82 4.23 -0.71 1.27
N ASN A 83 4.88 -1.28 2.29
CA ASN A 83 4.67 -0.98 3.71
C ASN A 83 3.27 -1.30 4.23
N VAL A 84 2.54 -2.24 3.61
CA VAL A 84 1.38 -2.87 4.24
C VAL A 84 1.91 -3.95 5.19
N TYR A 85 1.97 -3.65 6.48
CA TYR A 85 2.65 -4.49 7.47
C TYR A 85 1.88 -5.77 7.84
N SER A 86 0.54 -5.71 7.89
CA SER A 86 -0.30 -6.84 8.30
C SER A 86 -0.99 -7.49 7.10
N VAL A 87 -0.26 -8.34 6.38
CA VAL A 87 -0.82 -9.11 5.24
C VAL A 87 -0.84 -10.60 5.57
N ILE A 88 -2.05 -11.13 5.72
CA ILE A 88 -2.34 -12.54 6.02
C ILE A 88 -2.74 -13.22 4.72
N LEU A 89 -2.13 -14.37 4.43
CA LEU A 89 -2.47 -15.19 3.28
C LEU A 89 -3.08 -16.49 3.79
N GLN A 90 -4.30 -16.81 3.34
CA GLN A 90 -5.05 -17.97 3.80
C GLN A 90 -5.64 -18.73 2.61
N LYS A 91 -5.35 -20.04 2.55
CA LYS A 91 -6.08 -20.94 1.64
C LYS A 91 -7.47 -21.18 2.24
N ASN A 92 -8.52 -20.82 1.52
CA ASN A 92 -9.89 -21.09 1.94
C ASN A 92 -10.42 -22.29 1.16
N LYS A 93 -10.88 -23.33 1.86
CA LYS A 93 -11.48 -24.54 1.24
C LYS A 93 -13.00 -24.49 1.20
N GLN A 94 -13.63 -23.45 1.75
CA GLN A 94 -15.09 -23.32 1.75
C GLN A 94 -15.59 -22.90 0.37
N PRO A 95 -16.78 -23.38 -0.04
CA PRO A 95 -17.46 -22.87 -1.22
C PRO A 95 -17.71 -21.36 -1.04
N TYR A 96 -17.46 -20.60 -2.10
CA TYR A 96 -17.56 -19.14 -2.09
C TYR A 96 -18.67 -18.69 -3.03
N ASP A 97 -19.28 -17.55 -2.70
CA ASP A 97 -20.25 -16.90 -3.58
C ASP A 97 -19.52 -16.33 -4.80
N LYS A 98 -20.03 -16.60 -6.01
CA LYS A 98 -19.46 -16.09 -7.27
C LYS A 98 -19.36 -14.57 -7.29
N ARG A 99 -20.23 -13.86 -6.55
CA ARG A 99 -20.17 -12.40 -6.37
C ARG A 99 -18.86 -11.94 -5.73
N TRP A 100 -18.14 -12.82 -5.05
CA TRP A 100 -16.90 -12.50 -4.33
C TRP A 100 -15.64 -12.82 -5.14
N MET A 101 -15.79 -13.39 -6.35
CA MET A 101 -14.68 -13.70 -7.25
C MET A 101 -13.92 -12.45 -7.67
N ASN A 102 -12.61 -12.45 -7.41
CA ASN A 102 -11.67 -11.41 -7.81
C ASN A 102 -12.09 -10.04 -7.28
N THR A 103 -12.27 -9.96 -5.96
CA THR A 103 -12.74 -8.75 -5.29
C THR A 103 -11.79 -8.30 -4.20
N ILE A 104 -11.67 -6.99 -4.04
CA ILE A 104 -11.19 -6.34 -2.83
C ILE A 104 -12.41 -5.83 -2.10
N ARG A 105 -12.59 -6.26 -0.86
CA ARG A 105 -13.79 -6.03 -0.07
C ARG A 105 -13.41 -5.22 1.15
N TYR A 106 -14.17 -4.17 1.43
CA TYR A 106 -14.06 -3.41 2.66
C TYR A 106 -15.39 -3.44 3.40
N PHE A 107 -15.32 -3.42 4.73
CA PHE A 107 -16.48 -3.58 5.61
C PHE A 107 -16.85 -2.29 6.34
N HIS A 108 -16.04 -1.24 6.18
CA HIS A 108 -16.21 0.06 6.82
C HIS A 108 -16.00 1.16 5.77
N GLU A 109 -16.84 2.19 5.77
CA GLU A 109 -16.77 3.26 4.76
C GLU A 109 -15.41 3.97 4.78
N GLU A 110 -14.78 4.09 5.95
CA GLU A 110 -13.44 4.66 6.12
C GLU A 110 -12.31 3.84 5.46
N ASP A 111 -12.54 2.56 5.16
CA ASP A 111 -11.55 1.68 4.54
C ASP A 111 -11.57 1.77 3.00
N ALA A 112 -12.52 2.53 2.42
CA ALA A 112 -12.71 2.62 0.97
C ALA A 112 -11.47 3.15 0.24
N ASP A 113 -10.82 4.18 0.78
CA ASP A 113 -9.60 4.75 0.19
C ASP A 113 -8.45 3.73 0.20
N PHE A 114 -8.28 3.02 1.32
CA PHE A 114 -7.26 1.97 1.44
C PHE A 114 -7.52 0.81 0.47
N ALA A 115 -8.77 0.37 0.33
CA ALA A 115 -9.16 -0.65 -0.65
C ALA A 115 -8.86 -0.23 -2.10
N ASN A 116 -9.15 1.04 -2.44
CA ASN A 116 -8.87 1.60 -3.76
C ASN A 116 -7.37 1.75 -4.02
N ASP A 117 -6.58 2.08 -3.01
CA ASP A 117 -5.12 2.15 -3.14
C ASP A 117 -4.50 0.78 -3.34
N VAL A 118 -4.98 -0.24 -2.61
CA VAL A 118 -4.59 -1.64 -2.83
C VAL A 118 -5.00 -2.11 -4.23
N TYR A 119 -6.19 -1.75 -4.69
CA TYR A 119 -6.65 -2.03 -6.05
C TYR A 119 -5.71 -1.45 -7.11
N LYS A 120 -5.40 -0.14 -7.01
CA LYS A 120 -4.49 0.54 -7.94
C LYS A 120 -3.09 -0.07 -7.88
N LEU A 121 -2.57 -0.32 -6.68
CA LEU A 121 -1.24 -0.92 -6.50
C LEU A 121 -1.13 -2.28 -7.19
N ILE A 122 -2.16 -3.11 -7.08
CA ILE A 122 -2.23 -4.41 -7.75
C ILE A 122 -2.40 -4.24 -9.26
N GLY A 123 -3.25 -3.30 -9.72
CA GLY A 123 -3.48 -3.03 -11.14
C GLY A 123 -2.26 -2.47 -11.88
N ASP A 124 -1.49 -1.59 -11.23
CA ASP A 124 -0.22 -1.06 -11.73
C ASP A 124 0.87 -2.14 -11.77
N SER A 125 0.69 -3.22 -11.03
CA SER A 125 1.59 -4.36 -11.04
C SER A 125 1.37 -5.23 -12.27
N ASN A 126 2.46 -5.74 -12.85
CA ASN A 126 2.39 -6.72 -13.93
C ASN A 126 2.03 -8.15 -13.43
N ILE A 127 1.51 -8.29 -12.20
CA ILE A 127 1.23 -9.61 -11.60
C ILE A 127 0.20 -10.38 -12.44
N TYR A 128 -0.86 -9.70 -12.90
CA TYR A 128 -1.91 -10.30 -13.73
C TYR A 128 -1.54 -10.35 -15.22
N LYS A 129 -0.68 -9.44 -15.72
CA LYS A 129 -0.25 -9.44 -17.13
C LYS A 129 0.65 -10.62 -17.49
N LYS A 130 1.33 -11.22 -16.51
CA LYS A 130 2.20 -12.40 -16.71
C LYS A 130 1.47 -13.73 -16.53
N THR A 131 0.20 -13.68 -16.16
CA THR A 131 -0.65 -14.86 -16.06
C THR A 131 -1.63 -14.85 -17.21
N ASN A 132 -1.90 -15.99 -17.86
CA ASN A 132 -3.00 -16.15 -18.83
C ASN A 132 -4.40 -16.02 -18.18
N PHE A 133 -4.46 -15.46 -16.97
CA PHE A 133 -5.67 -15.29 -16.18
C PHE A 133 -6.37 -13.99 -16.56
N LYS A 134 -7.60 -14.12 -17.08
CA LYS A 134 -8.53 -13.00 -17.28
C LYS A 134 -9.31 -12.78 -16.00
N TYR A 135 -8.69 -12.17 -14.99
CA TYR A 135 -9.41 -11.74 -13.80
C TYR A 135 -9.34 -10.22 -13.71
N SER A 136 -10.50 -9.58 -13.79
CA SER A 136 -10.62 -8.17 -13.42
C SER A 136 -10.87 -8.11 -11.93
N LEU A 137 -9.86 -7.70 -11.15
CA LEU A 137 -10.07 -7.38 -9.75
C LEU A 137 -11.10 -6.23 -9.67
N ARG A 138 -12.02 -6.28 -8.71
CA ARG A 138 -13.05 -5.24 -8.49
C ARG A 138 -13.07 -4.83 -7.03
N VAL A 139 -13.42 -3.59 -6.73
CA VAL A 139 -13.63 -3.14 -5.35
C VAL A 139 -15.11 -3.25 -5.02
N ILE A 140 -15.45 -3.86 -3.89
CA ILE A 140 -16.83 -4.02 -3.39
C ILE A 140 -16.96 -3.39 -2.01
N ASP A 141 -18.01 -2.59 -1.85
CA ASP A 141 -18.46 -2.03 -0.60
C ASP A 141 -19.40 -2.99 0.12
N LEU A 142 -19.00 -3.47 1.29
CA LEU A 142 -19.86 -4.29 2.17
C LEU A 142 -20.25 -3.54 3.45
N SER A 143 -19.95 -2.25 3.57
CA SER A 143 -20.22 -1.46 4.79
C SER A 143 -21.69 -1.45 5.20
N LYS A 144 -22.60 -1.49 4.23
CA LYS A 144 -24.06 -1.52 4.47
C LYS A 144 -24.60 -2.91 4.77
N GLU A 145 -23.90 -3.96 4.35
CA GLU A 145 -24.26 -5.36 4.59
C GLU A 145 -23.86 -5.81 6.01
N PHE A 146 -22.80 -5.20 6.56
CA PHE A 146 -22.28 -5.49 7.89
C PHE A 146 -22.46 -4.29 8.83
N LYS A 147 -23.72 -3.89 9.07
CA LYS A 147 -24.07 -2.76 9.97
C LYS A 147 -23.69 -2.94 11.43
N THR A 148 -23.42 -4.18 11.85
CA THR A 148 -23.02 -4.50 13.21
C THR A 148 -21.56 -4.93 13.18
N PRO A 149 -20.61 -4.14 13.70
CA PRO A 149 -19.29 -4.69 13.99
C PRO A 149 -19.51 -5.89 14.90
N ALA A 150 -18.92 -7.03 14.58
CA ALA A 150 -18.96 -8.18 15.46
C ALA A 150 -18.38 -7.73 16.81
N LYS A 151 -19.26 -7.48 17.79
CA LYS A 151 -18.88 -7.15 19.17
C LYS A 151 -18.23 -8.37 19.76
N GLY A 152 -16.94 -8.53 19.54
CA GLY A 152 -16.21 -9.72 19.97
C GLY A 152 -15.00 -9.98 19.10
N ASN A 153 -14.11 -8.98 19.08
CA ASN A 153 -12.72 -8.94 18.65
C ASN A 153 -12.52 -7.58 17.99
N GLY A 154 -11.49 -6.84 18.41
CA GLY A 154 -11.16 -5.53 17.84
C GLY A 154 -10.81 -5.64 16.36
N ASP A 155 -11.82 -5.70 15.50
CA ASP A 155 -11.72 -5.75 14.05
C ASP A 155 -11.30 -4.37 13.55
N ARG A 156 -9.98 -4.16 13.69
CA ARG A 156 -9.20 -3.10 13.07
C ARG A 156 -9.52 -3.04 11.58
N HIS A 157 -9.46 -1.83 11.01
CA HIS A 157 -9.49 -1.55 9.57
C HIS A 157 -8.95 -2.72 8.74
N SER A 158 -9.84 -3.47 8.10
CA SER A 158 -9.43 -4.68 7.39
C SER A 158 -10.16 -4.84 6.07
N ILE A 159 -9.38 -5.16 5.06
CA ILE A 159 -9.89 -5.45 3.73
C ILE A 159 -9.54 -6.90 3.37
N GLU A 160 -10.38 -7.48 2.53
CA GLU A 160 -10.18 -8.84 2.05
C GLU A 160 -9.98 -8.86 0.55
N ILE A 161 -8.99 -9.62 0.10
CA ILE A 161 -8.73 -9.87 -1.31
C ILE A 161 -9.08 -11.32 -1.60
N TRP A 162 -10.04 -11.54 -2.50
CA TRP A 162 -10.48 -12.87 -2.90
C TRP A 162 -10.01 -13.18 -4.30
N ILE A 163 -9.23 -14.25 -4.45
CA ILE A 163 -8.65 -14.67 -5.73
C ILE A 163 -9.17 -16.06 -6.08
N CYS A 164 -10.01 -16.12 -7.11
CA CYS A 164 -10.79 -17.30 -7.50
C CYS A 164 -10.96 -17.34 -9.03
N ASP A 165 -11.27 -18.51 -9.58
CA ASP A 165 -11.62 -18.63 -11.00
C ASP A 165 -13.03 -18.13 -11.27
N GLU A 166 -13.18 -17.17 -12.18
CA GLU A 166 -14.49 -16.70 -12.69
C GLU A 166 -15.22 -17.76 -13.53
N ASN A 167 -14.50 -18.74 -14.08
CA ASN A 167 -15.02 -19.69 -15.06
C ASN A 167 -15.49 -21.02 -14.48
N GLU A 168 -15.37 -21.26 -13.17
CA GLU A 168 -15.86 -22.51 -12.61
C GLU A 168 -17.40 -22.55 -12.52
N ASN A 169 -17.93 -23.58 -13.15
CA ASN A 169 -19.32 -24.02 -13.05
C ASN A 169 -19.55 -24.70 -11.69
N LEU A 170 -19.34 -23.97 -10.60
CA LEU A 170 -19.68 -24.44 -9.26
C LEU A 170 -21.19 -24.37 -9.10
N THR A 171 -21.77 -25.49 -8.66
CA THR A 171 -23.19 -25.64 -8.34
C THR A 171 -23.61 -24.51 -7.40
N LEU A 172 -24.54 -23.70 -7.89
CA LEU A 172 -25.08 -22.56 -7.16
C LEU A 172 -25.70 -23.05 -5.85
N ILE A 173 -25.23 -22.55 -4.71
CA ILE A 173 -26.07 -22.51 -3.52
C ILE A 173 -26.91 -21.24 -3.67
N GLU A 174 -28.01 -21.33 -4.41
CA GLU A 174 -29.06 -20.31 -4.32
C GLU A 174 -29.56 -20.30 -2.87
N GLY A 175 -29.37 -19.18 -2.17
CA GLY A 175 -30.04 -18.94 -0.88
C GLY A 175 -29.18 -18.80 0.37
N SER A 176 -27.87 -18.55 0.29
CA SER A 176 -27.10 -18.18 1.49
C SER A 176 -27.12 -16.66 1.75
N GLU A 177 -28.31 -16.10 1.93
CA GLU A 177 -28.43 -14.88 2.73
C GLU A 177 -27.99 -15.20 4.17
N GLY A 178 -26.85 -14.64 4.58
CA GLY A 178 -26.60 -14.36 6.00
C GLY A 178 -26.10 -15.49 6.91
N VAL A 179 -25.31 -16.47 6.44
CA VAL A 179 -24.68 -17.44 7.37
C VAL A 179 -23.15 -17.46 7.21
N ARG A 180 -22.44 -16.80 8.14
CA ARG A 180 -21.04 -17.15 8.43
C ARG A 180 -21.04 -18.49 9.20
N PRO A 181 -20.17 -19.46 8.87
CA PRO A 181 -19.91 -20.57 9.78
C PRO A 181 -19.12 -20.07 11.01
N HIS A 182 -19.45 -20.64 12.17
CA HIS A 182 -18.81 -20.40 13.47
C HIS A 182 -17.30 -20.70 13.48
#